data_AF-A0A1S8LR40-F1
#
_entry.id   AF-A0A1S8LR40-F1
#
_cell.length_a   1.000
_cell.length_b   1.000
_cell.length_c   1.000
_cell.angle_alpha   90.00
_cell.angle_beta   90.00
_cell.angle_gamma   90.00
#
_symmetry.space_group_name_H-M   'P 1'
#
loop_
_entity.id
_entity.type
_entity.pdbx_description
1 polymer ?
#
loop_
_entity_poly.entity_id
_entity_poly.type
_entity_poly.pdbx_seq_one_letter_code
_entity_poly.pdbx_strand_id
1 'polypeptide(L)'
;MRYKIWDKEDHYYSRADKPEYVMDPRVPCREKTWGVNHSILEDIGMGPDPLKLCFKKPSDLGYDMSKIGTKGCATMVCAVGEGKAPAVMAHKCRKVDGGIMFESRFWMGYGLKDGKIIKLIPDGEKIPEIFPKSLFGHNIKEFANLAAILPKLYEEEKDNF
;
A
#
# COMPACT_ATOMS: atom_id res chain seq x y z
N MET A 1 -6.18 -13.41 9.59
CA MET A 1 -7.57 -13.41 9.09
C MET A 1 -7.93 -12.09 8.40
N ARG A 2 -7.74 -10.93 9.05
CA ARG A 2 -8.14 -9.61 8.51
C ARG A 2 -7.61 -9.30 7.09
N TYR A 3 -6.34 -9.61 6.79
CA TYR A 3 -5.77 -9.37 5.45
C TYR A 3 -6.52 -10.11 4.33
N LYS A 4 -7.04 -11.31 4.61
CA LYS A 4 -7.83 -12.12 3.66
C LYS A 4 -9.22 -11.55 3.38
N ILE A 5 -9.75 -10.69 4.24
CA ILE A 5 -11.06 -10.07 4.02
C ILE A 5 -10.96 -9.04 2.89
N TRP A 6 -9.79 -8.43 2.72
CA TRP A 6 -9.52 -7.47 1.66
C TRP A 6 -9.47 -8.14 0.28
N ASP A 7 -8.77 -9.26 0.14
CA ASP A 7 -8.85 -10.11 -1.05
C ASP A 7 -8.76 -11.58 -0.63
N LYS A 8 -9.83 -12.34 -0.84
CA LYS A 8 -9.96 -13.69 -0.27
C LYS A 8 -9.11 -14.71 -1.02
N GLU A 9 -9.01 -14.56 -2.33
CA GLU A 9 -8.28 -15.49 -3.18
C GLU A 9 -6.78 -15.22 -3.16
N ASP A 10 -6.39 -13.94 -3.08
CA ASP A 10 -5.01 -13.53 -3.34
C ASP A 10 -4.21 -13.29 -2.05
N HIS A 11 -4.86 -12.93 -0.93
CA HIS A 11 -4.15 -12.61 0.31
C HIS A 11 -4.01 -13.81 1.24
N TYR A 12 -2.78 -14.12 1.66
CA TYR A 12 -2.49 -15.21 2.59
C TYR A 12 -2.26 -14.70 4.01
N TYR A 13 -1.32 -13.77 4.18
CA TYR A 13 -1.06 -13.09 5.45
C TYR A 13 -0.32 -11.75 5.25
N SER A 14 -0.40 -10.89 6.27
CA SER A 14 0.40 -9.68 6.42
C SER A 14 0.79 -9.55 7.89
N ARG A 15 2.06 -9.28 8.19
CA ARG A 15 2.60 -9.16 9.56
C ARG A 15 3.51 -7.95 9.66
N ALA A 16 3.13 -6.98 10.50
CA ALA A 16 3.95 -5.83 10.82
C ALA A 16 5.15 -6.21 11.70
N ASP A 17 6.29 -5.56 11.49
CA ASP A 17 7.49 -5.71 12.33
C ASP A 17 7.43 -4.91 13.64
N LYS A 18 6.52 -3.93 13.73
CA LYS A 18 6.28 -3.07 14.89
C LYS A 18 4.79 -3.05 15.27
N PRO A 19 4.19 -4.21 15.63
CA PRO A 19 2.76 -4.28 15.93
C PRO A 19 2.34 -3.35 17.06
N GLU A 20 3.20 -3.12 18.06
CA GLU A 20 2.98 -2.21 19.18
C GLU A 20 2.78 -0.76 18.72
N TYR A 21 3.56 -0.29 17.73
CA TYR A 21 3.39 1.04 17.14
C TYR A 21 2.09 1.13 16.34
N VAL A 22 1.80 0.09 15.54
CA VAL A 22 0.58 0.03 14.72
C VAL A 22 -0.68 0.04 15.61
N MET A 23 -0.62 -0.60 16.78
CA MET A 23 -1.76 -0.70 17.70
C MET A 23 -1.85 0.45 18.71
N ASP A 24 -0.81 1.28 18.87
CA ASP A 24 -0.82 2.38 19.84
C ASP A 24 -1.94 3.41 19.54
N PRO A 25 -2.91 3.62 20.45
CA PRO A 25 -4.01 4.57 20.24
C PRO A 25 -3.55 6.03 20.21
N ARG A 26 -2.33 6.33 20.68
CA ARG A 26 -1.75 7.69 20.65
C ARG A 26 -1.18 8.03 19.27
N VAL A 27 -0.92 7.04 18.42
CA VAL A 27 -0.45 7.24 17.05
C VAL A 27 -1.65 7.51 16.15
N PRO A 28 -1.72 8.68 15.48
CA PRO A 28 -2.83 8.99 14.58
C PRO A 28 -2.95 7.95 13.46
N CYS A 29 -4.18 7.59 13.08
CA CYS A 29 -4.42 6.52 12.10
C CYS A 29 -3.63 6.68 10.79
N ARG A 30 -3.50 7.91 10.28
CA ARG A 30 -2.74 8.23 9.06
C ARG A 30 -1.22 7.99 9.16
N GLU A 31 -0.70 7.81 10.37
CA GLU A 31 0.73 7.70 10.69
C GLU A 31 1.11 6.27 11.13
N LYS A 32 0.13 5.40 11.37
CA LYS A 32 0.33 4.03 11.88
C LYS A 32 1.18 3.14 10.98
N THR A 33 1.32 3.46 9.70
CA THR A 33 2.19 2.71 8.77
C THR A 33 3.58 3.32 8.64
N TRP A 34 3.83 4.55 9.09
CA TRP A 34 5.09 5.23 8.79
C TRP A 34 6.29 4.53 9.47
N GLY A 35 7.24 4.06 8.66
CA GLY A 35 8.44 3.39 9.14
C GLY A 35 8.21 1.96 9.66
N VAL A 36 7.08 1.34 9.29
CA VAL A 36 6.73 -0.06 9.59
C VAL A 36 6.98 -0.90 8.34
N ASN A 37 7.52 -2.11 8.52
CA ASN A 37 7.62 -3.08 7.43
C ASN A 37 6.62 -4.21 7.64
N HIS A 38 5.98 -4.63 6.56
CA HIS A 38 5.09 -5.79 6.57
C HIS A 38 5.74 -6.93 5.79
N SER A 39 5.81 -8.11 6.41
CA SER A 39 6.05 -9.37 5.70
C SER A 39 4.71 -9.90 5.21
N ILE A 40 4.58 -10.03 3.89
CA ILE A 40 3.35 -10.35 3.19
C ILE A 40 3.55 -11.61 2.35
N LEU A 41 2.50 -12.41 2.22
CA LEU A 41 2.38 -13.43 1.19
C LEU A 41 1.07 -13.18 0.45
N GLU A 42 1.19 -12.91 -0.85
CA GLU A 42 0.06 -12.62 -1.73
C GLU A 42 0.31 -13.10 -3.16
N ASP A 43 -0.76 -13.22 -3.93
CA ASP A 43 -0.72 -13.61 -5.34
C ASP A 43 -1.30 -12.50 -6.22
N ILE A 44 -0.48 -11.92 -7.11
CA ILE A 44 -0.94 -10.91 -8.07
C ILE A 44 -1.40 -11.51 -9.41
N GLY A 45 -1.62 -12.83 -9.47
CA GLY A 45 -2.00 -13.60 -10.66
C GLY A 45 -0.86 -14.42 -11.28
N MET A 46 0.24 -14.65 -10.54
CA MET A 46 1.42 -15.41 -10.99
C MET A 46 1.82 -16.52 -10.01
N GLY A 47 0.95 -16.82 -9.04
CA GLY A 47 1.23 -17.68 -7.92
C GLY A 47 1.66 -16.87 -6.69
N PRO A 48 1.48 -17.42 -5.47
CA PRO A 48 1.84 -16.74 -4.24
C PRO A 48 3.33 -16.39 -4.18
N ASP A 49 3.64 -15.12 -3.89
CA ASP A 49 5.01 -14.61 -3.78
C ASP A 49 5.18 -13.87 -2.43
N PRO A 50 6.24 -14.17 -1.66
CA PRO A 50 6.55 -13.38 -0.48
C PRO A 50 7.03 -11.99 -0.89
N LEU A 51 6.46 -10.96 -0.27
CA LEU A 51 6.80 -9.56 -0.46
C LEU A 51 7.11 -8.94 0.89
N LYS A 52 8.17 -8.13 0.97
CA LYS A 52 8.38 -7.24 2.10
C LYS A 52 7.98 -5.83 1.69
N LEU A 53 6.94 -5.29 2.33
CA LEU A 53 6.42 -3.96 2.04
C LEU A 53 6.93 -2.98 3.10
N CYS A 54 7.84 -2.10 2.71
CA CYS A 54 8.49 -1.13 3.58
C CYS A 54 7.76 0.21 3.51
N PHE A 55 6.82 0.46 4.44
CA PHE A 55 6.04 1.69 4.45
C PHE A 55 6.88 2.91 4.82
N LYS A 56 6.56 4.03 4.18
CA LYS A 56 7.31 5.29 4.27
C LYS A 56 6.39 6.43 4.65
N LYS A 57 6.95 7.43 5.34
CA LYS A 57 6.28 8.72 5.45
C LYS A 57 6.28 9.36 4.05
N PRO A 58 5.21 10.06 3.62
CA PRO A 58 5.17 10.64 2.28
C PRO A 58 6.38 11.54 1.95
N SER A 59 6.91 12.29 2.93
CA SER A 59 8.12 13.10 2.75
C SER A 59 9.37 12.29 2.40
N ASP A 60 9.46 11.02 2.81
CA ASP A 60 10.60 10.16 2.50
C ASP A 60 10.63 9.77 1.02
N LEU A 61 9.52 9.93 0.31
CA LEU A 61 9.41 9.77 -1.14
C LEU A 61 9.36 11.12 -1.88
N GLY A 62 9.60 12.23 -1.17
CA GLY A 62 9.63 13.57 -1.76
C GLY A 62 8.27 14.28 -1.87
N TYR A 63 7.20 13.76 -1.26
CA TYR A 63 5.92 14.47 -1.23
C TYR A 63 5.92 15.63 -0.23
N ASP A 64 5.29 16.74 -0.62
CA ASP A 64 5.07 17.90 0.24
C ASP A 64 3.97 17.60 1.28
N MET A 65 4.38 17.47 2.54
CA MET A 65 3.47 17.19 3.66
C MET A 65 2.41 18.28 3.86
N SER A 66 2.64 19.53 3.43
CA SER A 66 1.66 20.62 3.55
C SER A 66 0.42 20.40 2.66
N LYS A 67 0.51 19.52 1.66
CA LYS A 67 -0.60 19.15 0.78
C LYS A 67 -1.46 18.03 1.35
N ILE A 68 -0.99 17.30 2.35
CA ILE A 68 -1.68 16.15 2.94
C ILE A 68 -2.58 16.62 4.07
N GLY A 69 -3.81 16.13 4.12
CA GLY A 69 -4.89 16.65 4.97
C GLY A 69 -5.67 17.80 4.34
N THR A 70 -5.36 18.18 3.09
CA THR A 70 -6.09 19.22 2.34
C THR A 70 -7.22 18.62 1.49
N LYS A 71 -8.05 19.47 0.87
CA LYS A 71 -9.08 19.02 -0.09
C LYS A 71 -8.49 18.20 -1.24
N GLY A 72 -7.26 18.51 -1.67
CA GLY A 72 -6.59 17.82 -2.76
C GLY A 72 -6.07 16.43 -2.39
N CYS A 73 -5.83 16.16 -1.10
CA CYS A 73 -5.28 14.91 -0.58
C CYS A 73 -5.62 14.76 0.91
N ALA A 74 -6.59 13.92 1.24
CA ALA A 74 -7.00 13.67 2.61
C ALA A 74 -5.96 12.84 3.38
N THR A 75 -5.41 11.80 2.76
CA THR A 75 -4.36 10.96 3.33
C THR A 75 -3.59 10.24 2.23
N MET A 76 -2.41 9.73 2.56
CA MET A 76 -1.59 8.92 1.66
C MET A 76 -1.01 7.71 2.40
N VAL A 77 -0.88 6.60 1.67
CA VAL A 77 -0.11 5.42 2.08
C VAL A 77 0.99 5.23 1.06
N CYS A 78 2.22 5.23 1.52
CA CYS A 78 3.42 5.14 0.68
C CYS A 78 4.26 3.95 1.12
N ALA A 79 4.82 3.21 0.17
CA ALA A 79 5.68 2.08 0.48
C ALA A 79 6.69 1.78 -0.64
N VAL A 80 7.69 0.98 -0.29
CA VAL A 80 8.60 0.34 -1.23
C VAL A 80 8.46 -1.17 -1.06
N GLY A 81 8.07 -1.86 -2.13
CA GLY A 81 8.04 -3.31 -2.18
C GLY A 81 9.42 -3.89 -2.49
N GLU A 82 9.91 -4.77 -1.62
CA GLU A 82 11.12 -5.57 -1.80
C GLU A 82 10.71 -7.02 -2.13
N GLY A 83 11.03 -7.49 -3.34
CA GLY A 83 10.64 -8.81 -3.83
C GLY A 83 11.08 -9.04 -5.28
N LYS A 84 10.49 -10.02 -5.97
CA LYS A 84 10.82 -10.32 -7.37
C LYS A 84 10.52 -9.16 -8.33
N ALA A 85 9.49 -8.37 -8.02
CA ALA A 85 9.09 -7.22 -8.79
C ALA A 85 9.07 -5.98 -7.89
N PRO A 86 10.23 -5.36 -7.61
CA PRO A 86 10.31 -4.24 -6.69
C PRO A 86 9.54 -3.05 -7.24
N ALA A 87 8.87 -2.30 -6.38
CA ALA A 87 8.10 -1.14 -6.78
C ALA A 87 8.06 -0.08 -5.69
N VAL A 88 8.15 1.19 -6.09
CA VAL A 88 7.68 2.29 -5.25
C VAL A 88 6.18 2.42 -5.45
N MET A 89 5.43 2.55 -4.37
CA MET A 89 3.98 2.66 -4.37
C MET A 89 3.53 3.89 -3.60
N ALA A 90 2.55 4.59 -4.18
CA ALA A 90 1.82 5.66 -3.52
C ALA A 90 0.32 5.49 -3.77
N HIS A 91 -0.43 5.38 -2.69
CA HIS A 91 -1.87 5.48 -2.69
C HIS A 91 -2.28 6.83 -2.09
N LYS A 92 -3.12 7.55 -2.80
CA LYS A 92 -3.66 8.83 -2.38
C LYS A 92 -5.17 8.74 -2.25
N CYS A 93 -5.70 9.27 -1.17
CA CYS A 93 -7.13 9.41 -0.96
C CYS A 93 -7.52 10.90 -1.01
N ARG A 94 -8.63 11.22 -1.68
CA ARG A 94 -9.24 12.57 -1.66
C ARG A 94 -10.75 12.47 -1.54
N LYS A 95 -11.37 13.43 -0.88
CA LYS A 95 -12.84 13.50 -0.77
C LYS A 95 -13.45 13.82 -2.13
N VAL A 96 -14.57 13.18 -2.43
CA VAL A 96 -15.44 13.44 -3.58
C VAL A 96 -16.90 13.36 -3.12
N ASP A 97 -17.82 13.83 -3.95
CA ASP A 97 -19.24 13.67 -3.65
C ASP A 97 -19.58 12.18 -3.56
N GLY A 98 -20.26 11.78 -2.49
CA GLY A 98 -20.60 10.38 -2.22
C GLY A 98 -19.49 9.53 -1.58
N GLY A 99 -18.29 10.08 -1.31
CA GLY A 99 -17.26 9.33 -0.57
C GLY A 99 -15.83 9.80 -0.81
N ILE A 100 -14.97 8.86 -1.21
CA ILE A 100 -13.55 9.10 -1.48
C ILE A 100 -13.15 8.55 -2.83
N MET A 101 -12.20 9.23 -3.47
CA MET A 101 -11.45 8.69 -4.60
C MET A 101 -10.11 8.17 -4.09
N PHE A 102 -9.80 6.93 -4.43
CA PHE A 102 -8.54 6.27 -4.10
C PHE A 102 -7.70 6.11 -5.36
N GLU A 103 -6.55 6.78 -5.39
CA GLU A 103 -5.68 6.92 -6.57
C GLU A 103 -4.35 6.19 -6.29
N SER A 104 -4.14 5.06 -6.97
CA SER A 104 -2.89 4.28 -6.86
C SER A 104 -1.88 4.67 -7.92
N ARG A 105 -0.60 4.67 -7.57
CA ARG A 105 0.55 4.74 -8.49
C ARG A 105 1.59 3.72 -8.07
N PHE A 106 2.12 3.00 -9.06
CA PHE A 106 3.20 2.04 -8.89
C PHE A 106 4.30 2.35 -9.90
N TRP A 107 5.53 2.49 -9.41
CA TRP A 107 6.73 2.61 -10.22
C TRP A 107 7.53 1.32 -10.09
N MET A 108 7.21 0.33 -10.91
CA MET A 108 7.88 -0.98 -10.91
C MET A 108 9.30 -0.87 -11.45
N GLY A 109 10.22 -1.62 -10.86
CA GLY A 109 11.66 -1.54 -11.13
C GLY A 109 12.36 -0.40 -10.40
N TYR A 110 11.68 0.30 -9.49
CA TYR A 110 12.26 1.34 -8.64
C TYR A 110 12.21 0.93 -7.17
N GLY A 111 13.14 1.48 -6.39
CA GLY A 111 13.16 1.34 -4.93
C GLY A 111 13.77 2.56 -4.28
N LEU A 112 14.15 2.43 -3.01
CA LEU A 112 14.73 3.50 -2.21
C LEU A 112 16.09 3.06 -1.67
N LYS A 113 17.13 3.86 -1.91
CA LYS A 113 18.47 3.67 -1.37
C LYS A 113 18.99 5.00 -0.85
N ASP A 114 19.45 5.03 0.40
CA ASP A 114 19.97 6.23 1.06
C ASP A 114 19.04 7.45 0.93
N GLY A 115 17.73 7.22 1.09
CA GLY A 115 16.68 8.26 0.99
C GLY A 115 16.38 8.75 -0.43
N LYS A 116 16.98 8.13 -1.47
CA LYS A 116 16.75 8.49 -2.87
C LYS A 116 16.02 7.38 -3.60
N ILE A 117 15.02 7.77 -4.39
CA ILE A 117 14.35 6.86 -5.31
C ILE A 117 15.35 6.52 -6.42
N ILE A 118 15.63 5.23 -6.60
CA ILE A 118 16.58 4.74 -7.60
C ILE A 118 15.93 3.70 -8.49
N LYS A 119 16.39 3.63 -9.74
CA LYS A 119 16.08 2.53 -10.65
C LYS A 119 16.89 1.31 -10.21
N LEU A 120 16.21 0.18 -10.03
CA LEU A 120 16.79 -1.09 -9.59
C LEU A 120 17.03 -2.06 -10.76
N ILE A 121 16.31 -1.89 -11.87
CA ILE A 121 16.57 -2.66 -13.08
C ILE A 121 17.69 -2.00 -13.90
N PRO A 122 18.51 -2.78 -14.63
CA PRO A 122 19.55 -2.23 -15.48
C PRO A 122 19.02 -1.25 -16.54
N ASP A 123 19.92 -0.45 -17.11
CA ASP A 123 19.59 0.40 -18.25
C ASP A 123 19.35 -0.43 -19.51
N GLY A 124 18.34 -0.03 -20.30
CA GLY A 124 17.84 -0.80 -21.43
C GLY A 124 16.85 -1.91 -21.07
N GLU A 125 16.87 -2.41 -19.83
CA GLU A 125 15.95 -3.45 -19.37
C GLU A 125 14.55 -2.89 -19.05
N LYS A 126 13.54 -3.75 -19.19
CA LYS A 126 12.14 -3.45 -18.85
C LYS A 126 11.58 -4.52 -17.94
N ILE A 127 10.73 -4.12 -17.00
CA ILE A 127 9.88 -5.07 -16.28
C ILE A 127 8.98 -5.77 -17.31
N PRO A 128 8.94 -7.11 -17.34
CA PRO A 128 8.06 -7.84 -18.26
C PRO A 128 6.61 -7.41 -18.08
N GLU A 129 5.89 -7.17 -19.18
CA GLU A 129 4.57 -6.53 -19.18
C GLU A 129 3.51 -7.28 -18.36
N ILE A 130 3.69 -8.59 -18.16
CA ILE A 130 2.82 -9.39 -17.31
C ILE A 130 2.76 -8.86 -15.87
N PHE A 131 3.88 -8.42 -15.29
CA PHE A 131 3.93 -7.93 -13.91
C PHE A 131 3.06 -6.68 -13.68
N PRO A 132 3.19 -5.57 -14.44
CA PRO A 132 2.32 -4.41 -14.26
C PRO A 132 0.86 -4.70 -14.60
N LYS A 133 0.57 -5.57 -15.57
CA LYS A 133 -0.81 -5.97 -15.89
C LYS A 133 -1.45 -6.74 -14.73
N SER A 134 -0.72 -7.71 -14.19
CA SER A 134 -1.10 -8.50 -13.01
C SER A 134 -1.34 -7.61 -11.80
N LEU A 135 -0.38 -6.72 -11.47
CA LEU A 135 -0.52 -5.79 -10.35
C LEU A 135 -1.68 -4.81 -10.53
N PHE A 136 -1.93 -4.34 -11.76
CA PHE A 136 -3.07 -3.47 -12.06
C PHE A 136 -4.40 -4.19 -11.83
N GLY A 137 -4.53 -5.43 -12.31
CA GLY A 137 -5.71 -6.27 -12.08
C GLY A 137 -5.95 -6.55 -10.60
N HIS A 138 -4.89 -6.93 -9.87
CA HIS A 138 -4.93 -7.18 -8.44
C HIS A 138 -5.37 -5.93 -7.65
N ASN A 139 -4.77 -4.75 -7.92
CA ASN A 139 -5.17 -3.49 -7.27
C ASN A 139 -6.65 -3.16 -7.54
N ILE A 140 -7.17 -3.39 -8.75
CA ILE A 140 -8.60 -3.16 -9.03
C ILE A 140 -9.46 -4.10 -8.18
N LYS A 141 -9.13 -5.40 -8.16
CA LYS A 141 -9.88 -6.44 -7.46
C LYS A 141 -9.94 -6.16 -5.96
N GLU A 142 -8.78 -5.99 -5.31
CA GLU A 142 -8.70 -5.82 -3.87
C GLU A 142 -9.40 -4.53 -3.42
N PHE A 143 -9.18 -3.39 -4.10
CA PHE A 143 -9.73 -2.10 -3.67
C PHE A 143 -11.20 -1.94 -4.03
N ALA A 144 -11.69 -2.59 -5.09
CA ALA A 144 -13.12 -2.66 -5.38
C ALA A 144 -13.86 -3.45 -4.29
N ASN A 145 -13.31 -4.60 -3.86
CA ASN A 145 -13.87 -5.36 -2.74
C ASN A 145 -13.81 -4.55 -1.44
N LEU A 146 -12.67 -3.92 -1.13
CA LEU A 146 -12.53 -3.09 0.06
C LEU A 146 -13.55 -1.93 0.07
N ALA A 147 -13.75 -1.25 -1.06
CA ALA A 147 -14.74 -0.19 -1.17
C ALA A 147 -16.17 -0.67 -0.83
N ALA A 148 -16.52 -1.90 -1.21
CA ALA A 148 -17.84 -2.47 -0.95
C ALA A 148 -18.07 -2.80 0.53
N ILE A 149 -17.03 -3.18 1.26
CA ILE A 149 -17.16 -3.69 2.64
C ILE A 149 -16.70 -2.70 3.72
N LEU A 150 -15.77 -1.79 3.39
CA LEU A 150 -15.06 -0.97 4.38
C LEU A 150 -15.97 -0.10 5.26
N PRO A 151 -17.00 0.59 4.75
CA PRO A 151 -17.85 1.43 5.60
C PRO A 151 -18.53 0.63 6.72
N LYS A 152 -19.14 -0.51 6.37
CA LYS A 152 -19.81 -1.39 7.33
C LYS A 152 -18.81 -2.07 8.26
N LEU A 153 -17.71 -2.59 7.72
CA LEU A 153 -16.66 -3.22 8.51
C LEU A 153 -16.07 -2.26 9.55
N TYR A 154 -15.85 -0.99 9.16
CA TYR A 154 -15.36 0.02 10.07
C TYR A 154 -16.38 0.34 11.19
N GLU A 155 -17.66 0.46 10.85
CA GLU A 155 -18.72 0.68 11.84
C GLU A 155 -18.77 -0.45 12.88
N GLU A 156 -18.64 -1.71 12.44
CA GLU A 156 -18.71 -2.89 13.30
C GLU A 156 -17.44 -3.12 14.14
N GLU A 157 -16.25 -2.88 13.58
CA GLU A 157 -14.98 -3.40 14.15
C GLU A 157 -14.00 -2.33 14.64
N LYS A 158 -14.28 -1.03 14.46
CA LYS A 158 -13.31 0.03 14.82
C LYS A 158 -12.87 0.02 16.30
N ASP A 159 -13.68 -0.56 17.19
CA ASP A 159 -13.43 -0.62 18.63
C ASP A 159 -13.02 -2.03 19.13
N ASN A 160 -12.93 -3.03 18.25
CA ASN A 160 -12.66 -4.45 18.59
C ASN A 160 -11.22 -4.88 18.24
N PHE A 161 -10.23 -4.02 18.54
CA PHE A 161 -8.82 -4.25 18.18
C PHE A 161 -7.96 -4.81 19.31
#